data_AF-A0A1A8IET3-F1
#
_entry.id   AF-A0A1A8IET3-F1
#
_cell.length_a   1.000
_cell.length_b   1.000
_cell.length_c   1.000
_cell.angle_alpha   90.00
_cell.angle_beta   90.00
_cell.angle_gamma   90.00
#
_symmetry.space_group_name_H-M   'P 1'
#
loop_
_entity.id
_entity.type
_entity.pdbx_description
1 polymer ?
#
loop_
_entity_poly.entity_id
_entity_poly.type
_entity_poly.pdbx_seq_one_letter_code
_entity_poly.pdbx_strand_id
1 'polypeptide(L)'
;AGNLYIVDFEILEGISANCTDPQTVQYLAAPICLLYKGVQNKILPIAIQLGQNPDKNPIFLPTDGQYDWLLAKIWVRSADFQYHQNVTHLLRTHLITEVFAIAMFRQLPAVHPVFKLLIPHIRFTIAINTKAREQLICEHGIFDKANATGGGGHVQLIQKATKDLTFRSLCFPDAIKSRGVDSEEDLPTYFYRDDGYKVWDATKSFVSDVVSIYYNSDERVREDEEIQAFVKDACSFGMQDFDHCEQRARFRSFNKEKQEKRRKTGGREWMFCCGNRKIKVLDCMSEAESESSSDRSGDGSIRNAPESRRMALH
;
A
#
# COMPACT_ATOMS: atom_id res chain seq x y z
N ALA A 1 -8.44 14.79 -21.68
CA ALA A 1 -7.15 15.47 -21.41
C ALA A 1 -6.35 14.84 -20.27
N GLY A 2 -6.93 14.07 -19.33
CA GLY A 2 -6.14 13.34 -18.31
C GLY A 2 -5.67 14.16 -17.10
N ASN A 3 -5.68 15.49 -17.19
CA ASN A 3 -5.15 16.41 -16.18
C ASN A 3 -5.93 16.51 -14.84
N LEU A 4 -6.95 15.67 -14.60
CA LEU A 4 -7.75 15.69 -13.36
C LEU A 4 -7.47 14.45 -12.53
N TYR A 5 -7.07 14.71 -11.28
CA TYR A 5 -6.71 13.73 -10.26
C TYR A 5 -7.54 14.01 -9.00
N ILE A 6 -7.52 13.08 -8.05
CA ILE A 6 -8.28 13.19 -6.80
C ILE A 6 -7.50 12.47 -5.68
N VAL A 7 -7.83 12.77 -4.43
CA VAL A 7 -7.54 11.92 -3.28
C VAL A 7 -8.85 11.79 -2.50
N ASP A 8 -9.24 10.57 -2.18
CA ASP A 8 -10.55 10.24 -1.63
C ASP A 8 -10.38 9.46 -0.33
N PHE A 9 -10.67 10.10 0.80
CA PHE A 9 -10.49 9.53 2.13
C PHE A 9 -11.75 8.83 2.67
N GLU A 10 -12.57 8.25 1.78
CA GLU A 10 -13.77 7.46 2.10
C GLU A 10 -13.55 6.43 3.23
N ILE A 11 -12.36 5.84 3.31
CA ILE A 11 -11.97 4.91 4.37
C ILE A 11 -12.04 5.51 5.79
N LEU A 12 -11.91 6.83 5.96
CA LEU A 12 -12.03 7.52 7.25
C LEU A 12 -13.49 7.76 7.68
N GLU A 13 -14.47 7.61 6.78
CA GLU A 13 -15.89 7.88 7.07
C GLU A 13 -16.40 6.93 8.17
N GLY A 14 -16.93 7.48 9.26
CA GLY A 14 -17.39 6.71 10.41
C GLY A 14 -16.29 6.04 11.25
N ILE A 15 -15.02 6.40 11.10
CA ILE A 15 -13.97 6.04 12.09
C ILE A 15 -14.22 6.85 13.38
N SER A 16 -14.11 6.20 14.54
CA SER A 16 -14.23 6.87 15.83
C SER A 16 -13.08 7.86 16.06
N ALA A 17 -13.42 9.11 16.34
CA ALA A 17 -12.46 10.11 16.81
C ALA A 17 -12.06 9.85 18.27
N ASN A 18 -10.84 10.21 18.61
CA ASN A 18 -10.24 9.97 19.92
C ASN A 18 -10.97 10.72 21.05
N CYS A 19 -11.40 9.99 22.07
CA CYS A 19 -12.10 10.50 23.26
C CYS A 19 -11.39 10.19 24.59
N THR A 20 -10.09 9.85 24.58
CA THR A 20 -9.36 9.50 25.82
C THR A 20 -9.13 10.68 26.75
N ASP A 21 -9.16 11.91 26.24
CA ASP A 21 -9.22 13.13 27.04
C ASP A 21 -10.66 13.69 27.03
N PRO A 22 -11.39 13.67 28.17
CA PRO A 22 -12.74 14.23 28.25
C PRO A 22 -12.78 15.77 28.24
N GLN A 23 -11.63 16.45 28.32
CA GLN A 23 -11.54 17.92 28.24
C GLN A 23 -11.34 18.41 26.80
N THR A 24 -10.82 17.58 25.90
CA THR A 24 -10.50 17.94 24.51
C THR A 24 -11.26 17.06 23.51
N VAL A 25 -12.37 17.58 22.98
CA VAL A 25 -13.10 16.91 21.88
C VAL A 25 -12.23 16.92 20.62
N GLN A 26 -11.81 15.74 20.16
CA GLN A 26 -11.09 15.56 18.90
C GLN A 26 -12.06 15.17 17.78
N TYR A 27 -11.64 15.38 16.54
CA TYR A 27 -12.48 15.29 15.36
C TYR A 27 -11.72 14.64 14.19
N LEU A 28 -12.46 13.97 13.31
CA LEU A 28 -11.97 13.37 12.08
C LEU A 28 -12.79 13.89 10.89
N ALA A 29 -12.22 13.79 9.69
CA ALA A 29 -12.84 14.13 8.42
C ALA A 29 -12.55 13.02 7.41
N ALA A 30 -13.42 12.85 6.41
CA ALA A 30 -13.25 11.90 5.31
C ALA A 30 -13.26 12.63 3.96
N PRO A 31 -12.32 13.56 3.73
CA PRO A 31 -12.42 14.53 2.65
C PRO A 31 -12.20 13.92 1.27
N ILE A 32 -12.77 14.60 0.27
CA ILE A 32 -12.54 14.39 -1.15
C ILE A 32 -11.81 15.63 -1.66
N CYS A 33 -10.58 15.47 -2.14
CA CYS A 33 -9.73 16.55 -2.67
C CYS A 33 -9.55 16.36 -4.18
N LEU A 34 -10.11 17.23 -5.00
CA LEU A 34 -9.94 17.23 -6.46
C LEU A 34 -8.73 18.12 -6.84
N LEU A 35 -7.84 17.60 -7.69
CA LEU A 35 -6.63 18.28 -8.11
C LEU A 35 -6.50 18.34 -9.64
N TYR A 36 -5.80 19.36 -10.13
CA TYR A 36 -5.60 19.62 -11.55
C TYR A 36 -4.12 19.81 -11.88
N LYS A 37 -3.63 19.13 -12.92
CA LYS A 37 -2.31 19.38 -13.50
C LYS A 37 -2.37 20.60 -14.43
N GLY A 38 -1.77 21.70 -13.99
CA GLY A 38 -1.66 22.92 -14.78
C GLY A 38 -0.65 22.82 -15.93
N VAL A 39 -0.57 23.86 -16.77
CA VAL A 39 0.36 23.91 -17.93
C VAL A 39 1.84 23.86 -17.55
N GLN A 40 2.18 24.11 -16.28
CA GLN A 40 3.52 23.95 -15.71
C GLN A 40 3.81 22.51 -15.22
N ASN A 41 2.93 21.55 -15.53
CA ASN A 41 2.90 20.18 -15.00
C ASN A 41 2.79 20.04 -13.46
N LYS A 42 2.69 21.14 -12.71
CA LYS A 42 2.35 21.12 -11.27
C LYS A 42 0.90 20.67 -11.06
N ILE A 43 0.69 19.71 -10.15
CA ILE A 43 -0.64 19.37 -9.60
C ILE A 43 -1.00 20.42 -8.54
N LEU A 44 -2.20 20.98 -8.62
CA LEU A 44 -2.75 21.94 -7.65
C LEU A 44 -4.16 21.52 -7.20
N PRO A 45 -4.52 21.60 -5.91
CA PRO A 45 -5.88 21.34 -5.45
C PRO A 45 -6.84 22.44 -5.95
N ILE A 46 -7.98 22.02 -6.50
CA ILE A 46 -8.99 22.91 -7.11
C ILE A 46 -10.37 22.84 -6.47
N ALA A 47 -10.67 21.79 -5.70
CA ALA A 47 -11.89 21.68 -4.89
C ALA A 47 -11.68 20.70 -3.73
N ILE A 48 -12.27 20.98 -2.56
CA ILE A 48 -12.23 20.12 -1.38
C ILE A 48 -13.63 20.01 -0.77
N GLN A 49 -14.14 18.80 -0.59
CA GLN A 49 -15.34 18.50 0.21
C GLN A 49 -14.88 17.77 1.47
N LEU A 50 -15.34 18.14 2.68
CA LEU A 50 -14.73 17.65 3.93
C LEU A 50 -15.29 16.33 4.49
N GLY A 51 -16.40 15.83 3.94
CA GLY A 51 -16.97 14.52 4.26
C GLY A 51 -17.71 13.95 3.05
N GLN A 52 -18.01 12.65 3.09
CA GLN A 52 -18.46 11.93 1.88
C GLN A 52 -19.87 12.31 1.40
N ASN A 53 -20.75 12.80 2.29
CA ASN A 53 -22.09 13.24 1.91
C ASN A 53 -22.11 14.72 1.44
N PRO A 54 -22.45 15.02 0.17
CA PRO A 54 -22.44 16.39 -0.37
C PRO A 54 -23.58 17.27 0.17
N ASP A 55 -24.74 16.71 0.52
CA ASP A 55 -25.88 17.47 1.07
C ASP A 55 -25.57 18.11 2.44
N LYS A 56 -24.49 17.66 3.09
CA LYS A 56 -24.04 18.10 4.42
C LYS A 56 -22.68 18.81 4.42
N ASN A 57 -21.92 18.74 3.33
CA ASN A 57 -20.55 19.24 3.26
C ASN A 57 -20.38 20.16 2.05
N PRO A 58 -20.14 21.47 2.24
CA PRO A 58 -19.87 22.36 1.12
C PRO A 58 -18.56 21.97 0.41
N ILE A 59 -18.48 22.30 -0.88
CA ILE A 59 -17.27 22.19 -1.68
C ILE A 59 -16.52 23.53 -1.57
N PHE A 60 -15.39 23.52 -0.86
CA PHE A 60 -14.47 24.65 -0.75
C PHE A 60 -13.59 24.76 -1.99
N LEU A 61 -13.33 25.98 -2.44
CA LEU A 61 -12.58 26.31 -3.65
C LEU A 61 -11.40 27.25 -3.35
N PRO A 62 -10.36 27.31 -4.22
CA PRO A 62 -9.28 28.30 -4.13
C PRO A 62 -9.70 29.77 -4.18
N THR A 63 -10.95 30.04 -4.57
CA THR A 63 -11.56 31.37 -4.71
C THR A 63 -12.32 31.85 -3.48
N ASP A 64 -12.46 31.00 -2.46
CA ASP A 64 -13.25 31.31 -1.27
C ASP A 64 -12.45 32.19 -0.28
N GLY A 65 -12.99 32.45 0.91
CA GLY A 65 -12.28 33.19 1.93
C GLY A 65 -10.94 32.54 2.28
N GLN A 66 -9.92 33.37 2.52
CA GLN A 66 -8.53 32.93 2.74
C GLN A 66 -8.43 31.84 3.82
N TYR A 67 -9.21 31.98 4.89
CA TYR A 67 -9.23 31.03 6.01
C TYR A 67 -10.09 29.80 5.73
N ASP A 68 -11.15 29.90 4.93
CA ASP A 68 -12.00 28.77 4.55
C ASP A 68 -11.20 27.78 3.69
N TRP A 69 -10.53 28.28 2.63
CA TRP A 69 -9.67 27.47 1.78
C TRP A 69 -8.43 26.95 2.53
N LEU A 70 -7.86 27.73 3.45
CA LEU A 70 -6.74 27.28 4.29
C LEU A 70 -7.19 26.15 5.23
N LEU A 71 -8.32 26.29 5.91
CA LEU A 71 -8.85 25.29 6.83
C LEU A 71 -9.24 24.00 6.09
N ALA A 72 -9.87 24.10 4.92
CA ALA A 72 -10.18 22.94 4.09
C ALA A 72 -8.92 22.13 3.72
N LYS A 73 -7.83 22.80 3.36
CA LYS A 73 -6.52 22.15 3.13
C LYS A 73 -5.91 21.57 4.40
N ILE A 74 -6.05 22.23 5.55
CA ILE A 74 -5.58 21.70 6.85
C ILE A 74 -6.31 20.39 7.19
N TRP A 75 -7.62 20.31 6.96
CA TRP A 75 -8.37 19.07 7.13
C TRP A 75 -7.91 17.95 6.19
N VAL A 76 -7.60 18.25 4.92
CA VAL A 76 -7.00 17.27 3.99
C VAL A 76 -5.62 16.81 4.47
N ARG A 77 -4.77 17.71 4.98
CA ARG A 77 -3.46 17.32 5.56
C ARG A 77 -3.61 16.50 6.86
N SER A 78 -4.66 16.75 7.64
CA SER A 78 -4.98 15.96 8.85
C SER A 78 -5.46 14.56 8.48
N ALA A 79 -6.39 14.45 7.53
CA ALA A 79 -6.89 13.18 7.00
C ALA A 79 -5.78 12.33 6.38
N ASP A 80 -4.89 12.95 5.58
CA ASP A 80 -3.67 12.30 5.09
C ASP A 80 -2.84 11.77 6.25
N PHE A 81 -2.48 12.60 7.24
CA PHE A 81 -1.66 12.14 8.37
C PHE A 81 -2.29 10.95 9.14
N GLN A 82 -3.62 10.91 9.31
CA GLN A 82 -4.31 9.75 9.90
C GLN A 82 -4.27 8.51 9.00
N TYR A 83 -4.36 8.65 7.67
CA TYR A 83 -4.22 7.54 6.73
C TYR A 83 -2.77 7.04 6.67
N HIS A 84 -1.82 7.95 6.46
CA HIS A 84 -0.38 7.70 6.39
C HIS A 84 0.12 6.90 7.59
N GLN A 85 -0.10 7.38 8.83
CA GLN A 85 0.46 6.73 10.02
C GLN A 85 -0.11 5.32 10.25
N ASN A 86 -1.40 5.10 9.98
CA ASN A 86 -2.09 3.85 10.29
C ASN A 86 -2.04 2.83 9.14
N VAL A 87 -2.15 3.29 7.89
CA VAL A 87 -2.29 2.44 6.70
C VAL A 87 -0.98 2.33 5.93
N THR A 88 -0.40 3.45 5.48
CA THR A 88 0.86 3.44 4.70
C THR A 88 2.03 2.96 5.54
N HIS A 89 2.20 3.54 6.74
CA HIS A 89 3.30 3.27 7.65
C HIS A 89 3.04 1.99 8.46
N LEU A 90 2.10 2.01 9.42
CA LEU A 90 1.93 0.90 10.36
C LEU A 90 1.45 -0.42 9.69
N LEU A 91 0.38 -0.38 8.90
CA LEU A 91 -0.11 -1.61 8.25
C LEU A 91 0.81 -2.09 7.13
N ARG A 92 1.01 -1.27 6.09
CA ARG A 92 1.58 -1.72 4.81
C ARG A 92 3.09 -2.01 4.83
N THR A 93 3.87 -1.32 5.67
CA THR A 93 5.29 -1.69 5.89
C THR A 93 5.45 -2.54 7.15
N HIS A 94 5.15 -2.01 8.34
CA HIS A 94 5.48 -2.65 9.62
C HIS A 94 4.80 -4.00 9.83
N LEU A 95 3.46 -4.06 9.84
CA LEU A 95 2.72 -5.29 10.16
C LEU A 95 2.85 -6.36 9.07
N ILE A 96 2.86 -5.96 7.80
CA ILE A 96 3.02 -6.88 6.66
C ILE A 96 4.44 -7.46 6.56
N THR A 97 5.47 -6.68 6.86
CA THR A 97 6.84 -7.23 6.97
C THR A 97 6.94 -8.23 8.12
N GLU A 98 6.28 -7.98 9.24
CA GLU A 98 6.27 -8.91 10.39
C GLU A 98 5.57 -10.25 10.07
N VAL A 99 4.49 -10.24 9.27
CA VAL A 99 3.88 -11.47 8.75
C VAL A 99 4.91 -12.35 8.03
N PHE A 100 5.68 -11.75 7.11
CA PHE A 100 6.71 -12.50 6.38
C PHE A 100 7.90 -12.88 7.26
N ALA A 101 8.31 -12.04 8.22
CA ALA A 101 9.36 -12.35 9.18
C ALA A 101 9.00 -13.58 10.04
N ILE A 102 7.78 -13.62 10.57
CA ILE A 102 7.26 -14.73 11.39
C ILE A 102 7.18 -16.01 10.55
N ALA A 103 6.61 -15.95 9.34
CA ALA A 103 6.56 -17.10 8.44
C ALA A 103 7.96 -17.60 8.05
N MET A 104 8.92 -16.71 7.80
CA MET A 104 10.30 -17.06 7.47
C MET A 104 10.97 -17.83 8.62
N PHE A 105 10.88 -17.32 9.86
CA PHE A 105 11.44 -17.99 11.04
C PHE A 105 10.77 -19.33 11.38
N ARG A 106 9.51 -19.54 10.97
CA ARG A 106 8.75 -20.76 11.25
C ARG A 106 8.94 -21.86 10.21
N GLN A 107 9.14 -21.51 8.94
CA GLN A 107 9.07 -22.46 7.82
C GLN A 107 10.39 -22.63 7.05
N LEU A 108 11.35 -21.71 7.16
CA LEU A 108 12.63 -21.77 6.46
C LEU A 108 13.79 -21.98 7.45
N PRO A 109 14.52 -23.11 7.41
CA PRO A 109 15.68 -23.32 8.28
C PRO A 109 16.84 -22.40 7.89
N ALA A 110 17.74 -22.12 8.83
CA ALA A 110 18.86 -21.18 8.64
C ALA A 110 19.87 -21.58 7.53
N VAL A 111 19.79 -22.82 7.01
CA VAL A 111 20.56 -23.30 5.85
C VAL A 111 19.91 -22.91 4.51
N HIS A 112 18.60 -22.68 4.48
CA HIS A 112 17.83 -22.43 3.27
C HIS A 112 18.25 -21.13 2.58
N PRO A 113 18.43 -21.09 1.24
CA PRO A 113 18.93 -19.90 0.54
C PRO A 113 18.01 -18.67 0.73
N VAL A 114 16.70 -18.89 0.77
CA VAL A 114 15.72 -17.80 0.96
C VAL A 114 15.72 -17.26 2.40
N PHE A 115 16.04 -18.08 3.40
CA PHE A 115 16.28 -17.57 4.76
C PHE A 115 17.51 -16.64 4.76
N LYS A 116 18.60 -17.06 4.10
CA LYS A 116 19.84 -16.25 4.00
C LYS A 116 19.62 -14.93 3.25
N LEU A 117 18.74 -14.93 2.24
CA LEU A 117 18.36 -13.73 1.50
C LEU A 117 17.48 -12.78 2.33
N LEU A 118 16.55 -13.28 3.14
CA LEU A 118 15.59 -12.45 3.88
C LEU A 118 16.08 -11.99 5.26
N ILE A 119 16.90 -12.77 5.96
CA ILE A 119 17.34 -12.50 7.34
C ILE A 119 18.01 -11.13 7.59
N PRO A 120 18.80 -10.51 6.68
CA PRO A 120 19.34 -9.18 6.97
C PRO A 120 18.27 -8.07 6.89
N HIS A 121 17.19 -8.28 6.11
CA HIS A 121 16.16 -7.27 5.89
C HIS A 121 15.12 -7.27 7.01
N ILE A 122 14.56 -8.44 7.39
CA ILE A 122 13.56 -8.53 8.48
C ILE A 122 14.13 -8.29 9.90
N ARG A 123 15.38 -7.81 9.98
CA ARG A 123 16.11 -7.60 11.22
C ARG A 123 15.38 -6.58 12.09
N PHE A 124 15.14 -6.96 13.35
CA PHE A 124 14.43 -6.18 14.36
C PHE A 124 12.94 -5.89 14.10
N THR A 125 12.33 -6.23 12.96
CA THR A 125 10.90 -5.94 12.66
C THR A 125 9.97 -6.44 13.76
N ILE A 126 10.09 -7.72 14.16
CA ILE A 126 9.27 -8.31 15.24
C ILE A 126 9.49 -7.58 16.57
N ALA A 127 10.71 -7.11 16.84
CA ALA A 127 11.06 -6.46 18.09
C ALA A 127 10.52 -5.01 18.17
N ILE A 128 10.59 -4.23 17.08
CA ILE A 128 10.01 -2.88 17.06
C ILE A 128 8.49 -2.93 17.05
N ASN A 129 7.87 -3.86 16.31
CA ASN A 129 6.41 -4.02 16.31
C ASN A 129 5.88 -4.50 17.66
N THR A 130 6.62 -5.35 18.37
CA THR A 130 6.25 -5.76 19.74
C THR A 130 6.32 -4.58 20.70
N LYS A 131 7.39 -3.77 20.67
CA LYS A 131 7.44 -2.51 21.44
C LYS A 131 6.33 -1.52 21.05
N ALA A 132 5.97 -1.44 19.78
CA ALA A 132 4.86 -0.60 19.34
C ALA A 132 3.53 -1.06 19.96
N ARG A 133 3.25 -2.38 19.94
CA ARG A 133 2.08 -2.97 20.61
C ARG A 133 2.09 -2.82 22.14
N GLU A 134 3.26 -2.74 22.76
CA GLU A 134 3.41 -2.58 24.22
C GLU A 134 3.30 -1.11 24.68
N GLN A 135 3.73 -0.13 23.87
CA GLN A 135 4.00 1.24 24.33
C GLN A 135 3.42 2.35 23.44
N LEU A 136 3.18 2.09 22.15
CA LEU A 136 2.74 3.10 21.19
C LEU A 136 1.24 2.99 20.90
N ILE A 137 0.81 1.83 20.38
CA ILE A 137 -0.56 1.54 19.90
C ILE A 137 -1.35 0.60 20.83
N CYS A 138 -0.89 0.45 22.07
CA CYS A 138 -1.71 -0.11 23.15
C CYS A 138 -2.82 0.87 23.56
N GLU A 139 -3.84 0.36 24.25
CA GLU A 139 -4.81 1.18 24.97
C GLU A 139 -4.08 2.11 25.96
N HIS A 140 -4.33 3.42 25.88
CA HIS A 140 -3.63 4.47 26.63
C HIS A 140 -2.12 4.63 26.27
N GLY A 141 -1.70 4.09 25.13
CA GLY A 141 -0.35 4.20 24.59
C GLY A 141 0.05 5.62 24.22
N ILE A 142 1.29 5.79 23.73
CA ILE A 142 1.80 7.10 23.31
C ILE A 142 0.98 7.68 22.14
N PHE A 143 0.42 6.84 21.27
CA PHE A 143 -0.37 7.26 20.11
C PHE A 143 -1.66 8.01 20.50
N ASP A 144 -2.33 7.58 21.57
CA ASP A 144 -3.58 8.19 22.06
C ASP A 144 -3.42 9.65 22.54
N LYS A 145 -2.18 10.09 22.77
CA LYS A 145 -1.88 11.42 23.36
C LYS A 145 -1.83 12.56 22.33
N ALA A 146 -1.80 12.25 21.03
CA ALA A 146 -1.57 13.24 19.98
C ALA A 146 -2.34 12.98 18.67
N ASN A 147 -2.99 11.81 18.51
CA ASN A 147 -3.62 11.41 17.26
C ASN A 147 -5.15 11.37 17.39
N ALA A 148 -5.84 11.97 16.43
CA ALA A 148 -7.31 12.00 16.37
C ALA A 148 -7.92 10.60 16.10
N THR A 149 -7.13 9.62 15.64
CA THR A 149 -7.49 8.20 15.58
C THR A 149 -7.08 7.39 16.83
N GLY A 150 -6.59 8.02 17.89
CA GLY A 150 -6.40 7.38 19.21
C GLY A 150 -7.70 6.83 19.80
N GLY A 151 -7.59 6.07 20.90
CA GLY A 151 -8.75 5.46 21.58
C GLY A 151 -9.44 4.36 20.76
N GLY A 152 -8.73 3.74 19.82
CA GLY A 152 -9.20 2.61 19.00
C GLY A 152 -9.65 2.95 17.57
N GLY A 153 -9.76 4.23 17.19
CA GLY A 153 -10.07 4.63 15.80
C GLY A 153 -9.06 4.09 14.78
N HIS A 154 -7.78 4.05 15.16
CA HIS A 154 -6.69 3.46 14.37
C HIS A 154 -6.88 1.95 14.14
N VAL A 155 -7.37 1.22 15.14
CA VAL A 155 -7.68 -0.21 15.01
C VAL A 155 -8.82 -0.42 14.02
N GLN A 156 -9.87 0.41 14.07
CA GLN A 156 -10.96 0.37 13.09
C GLN A 156 -10.48 0.66 11.66
N LEU A 157 -9.59 1.65 11.50
CA LEU A 157 -9.02 2.04 10.22
C LEU A 157 -8.16 0.92 9.61
N ILE A 158 -7.31 0.29 10.42
CA ILE A 158 -6.52 -0.89 10.01
C ILE A 158 -7.45 -2.07 9.66
N GLN A 159 -8.51 -2.31 10.45
CA GLN A 159 -9.51 -3.34 10.16
C GLN A 159 -10.33 -3.09 8.88
N LYS A 160 -10.48 -1.83 8.44
CA LYS A 160 -10.99 -1.52 7.10
C LYS A 160 -9.92 -1.82 6.06
N ALA A 161 -8.75 -1.20 6.15
CA ALA A 161 -7.69 -1.26 5.14
C ALA A 161 -7.22 -2.70 4.82
N THR A 162 -7.18 -3.59 5.81
CA THR A 162 -6.83 -5.01 5.62
C THR A 162 -7.81 -5.77 4.70
N LYS A 163 -9.06 -5.30 4.53
CA LYS A 163 -10.04 -5.94 3.63
C LYS A 163 -9.76 -5.69 2.15
N ASP A 164 -9.22 -4.51 1.84
CA ASP A 164 -8.85 -4.09 0.49
C ASP A 164 -7.38 -4.42 0.15
N LEU A 165 -6.63 -4.91 1.15
CA LEU A 165 -5.22 -5.22 1.04
C LEU A 165 -4.97 -6.53 0.27
N THR A 166 -4.43 -6.40 -0.94
CA THR A 166 -4.03 -7.52 -1.78
C THR A 166 -2.51 -7.56 -1.95
N PHE A 167 -1.93 -8.74 -2.16
CA PHE A 167 -0.51 -8.89 -2.52
C PHE A 167 -0.14 -8.08 -3.78
N ARG A 168 -1.10 -7.86 -4.69
CA ARG A 168 -0.92 -7.00 -5.87
C ARG A 168 -0.78 -5.51 -5.50
N SER A 169 -1.47 -5.04 -4.45
CA SER A 169 -1.31 -3.67 -3.93
C SER A 169 0.05 -3.42 -3.25
N LEU A 170 0.82 -4.47 -2.96
CA LEU A 170 2.19 -4.41 -2.43
C LEU A 170 3.25 -4.52 -3.54
N CYS A 171 2.83 -4.75 -4.78
CA CYS A 171 3.72 -4.80 -5.93
C CYS A 171 3.82 -3.39 -6.55
N PHE A 172 4.92 -2.67 -6.31
CA PHE A 172 5.05 -1.25 -6.66
C PHE A 172 4.60 -0.89 -8.10
N PRO A 173 5.02 -1.58 -9.18
CA PRO A 173 4.53 -1.30 -10.54
C PRO A 173 3.03 -1.52 -10.71
N ASP A 174 2.45 -2.52 -10.06
CA ASP A 174 1.01 -2.79 -10.12
C ASP A 174 0.22 -1.72 -9.35
N ALA A 175 0.76 -1.22 -8.24
CA ALA A 175 0.14 -0.15 -7.43
C ALA A 175 0.23 1.23 -8.10
N ILE A 176 1.34 1.56 -8.77
CA ILE A 176 1.45 2.76 -9.62
C ILE A 176 0.46 2.67 -10.80
N LYS A 177 0.35 1.49 -11.44
CA LYS A 177 -0.56 1.27 -12.59
C LYS A 177 -2.04 1.28 -12.19
N SER A 178 -2.43 0.70 -11.06
CA SER A 178 -3.82 0.71 -10.59
C SER A 178 -4.33 2.11 -10.26
N ARG A 179 -3.44 3.00 -9.76
CA ARG A 179 -3.72 4.43 -9.53
C ARG A 179 -3.72 5.27 -10.81
N GLY A 180 -3.34 4.71 -11.96
CA GLY A 180 -3.37 5.39 -13.27
C GLY A 180 -2.30 6.46 -13.48
N VAL A 181 -1.20 6.41 -12.71
CA VAL A 181 -0.18 7.49 -12.58
C VAL A 181 1.20 7.09 -13.09
N ASP A 182 1.25 5.98 -13.84
CA ASP A 182 2.44 5.33 -14.38
C ASP A 182 3.16 6.11 -15.49
N SER A 183 2.46 7.01 -16.17
CA SER A 183 2.95 7.75 -17.33
C SER A 183 3.86 8.91 -16.91
N GLU A 184 5.15 8.82 -17.27
CA GLU A 184 6.11 9.92 -17.13
C GLU A 184 5.73 11.14 -17.98
N GLU A 185 5.15 10.94 -19.16
CA GLU A 185 4.69 12.03 -20.03
C GLU A 185 3.47 12.78 -19.44
N ASP A 186 2.50 12.05 -18.89
CA ASP A 186 1.33 12.65 -18.25
C ASP A 186 1.65 13.27 -16.89
N LEU A 187 2.65 12.75 -16.16
CA LEU A 187 3.03 13.26 -14.84
C LEU A 187 4.57 13.26 -14.65
N PRO A 188 5.29 14.25 -15.20
CA PRO A 188 6.76 14.26 -15.25
C PRO A 188 7.46 14.72 -13.96
N THR A 189 6.75 14.85 -12.84
CA THR A 189 7.28 15.37 -11.57
C THR A 189 6.88 14.49 -10.38
N TYR A 190 6.77 13.18 -10.56
CA TYR A 190 6.37 12.24 -9.52
C TYR A 190 7.56 11.35 -9.10
N PHE A 191 8.58 11.99 -8.52
CA PHE A 191 9.87 11.36 -8.25
C PHE A 191 9.81 10.06 -7.42
N TYR A 192 8.81 9.93 -6.53
CA TYR A 192 8.53 8.66 -5.82
C TYR A 192 8.27 7.49 -6.79
N ARG A 193 7.50 7.68 -7.86
CA ARG A 193 7.34 6.69 -8.94
C ARG A 193 8.69 6.40 -9.59
N ASP A 194 9.39 7.46 -10.00
CA ASP A 194 10.55 7.39 -10.88
C ASP A 194 11.75 6.72 -10.19
N ASP A 195 11.98 7.03 -8.91
CA ASP A 195 13.02 6.41 -8.09
C ASP A 195 12.60 5.05 -7.52
N GLY A 196 11.34 4.89 -7.13
CA GLY A 196 10.81 3.60 -6.69
C GLY A 196 10.87 2.52 -7.77
N TYR A 197 10.69 2.87 -9.06
CA TYR A 197 10.92 1.95 -10.17
C TYR A 197 12.37 1.48 -10.28
N LYS A 198 13.35 2.38 -10.06
CA LYS A 198 14.78 2.05 -10.09
C LYS A 198 15.14 1.10 -8.94
N VAL A 199 14.65 1.38 -7.74
CA VAL A 199 14.85 0.53 -6.55
C VAL A 199 14.17 -0.84 -6.73
N TRP A 200 12.94 -0.86 -7.25
CA TRP A 200 12.20 -2.08 -7.56
C TRP A 200 12.94 -2.97 -8.56
N ASP A 201 13.34 -2.45 -9.73
CA ASP A 201 13.98 -3.28 -10.74
C ASP A 201 15.41 -3.72 -10.35
N ALA A 202 16.15 -2.91 -9.59
CA ALA A 202 17.41 -3.33 -8.98
C ALA A 202 17.22 -4.48 -7.98
N THR A 203 16.25 -4.35 -7.07
CA THR A 203 15.92 -5.38 -6.06
C THR A 203 15.46 -6.67 -6.73
N LYS A 204 14.54 -6.55 -7.69
CA LYS A 204 14.01 -7.66 -8.50
C LYS A 204 15.11 -8.36 -9.30
N SER A 205 16.08 -7.64 -9.87
CA SER A 205 17.22 -8.27 -10.55
C SER A 205 18.04 -9.09 -9.56
N PHE A 206 18.50 -8.47 -8.47
CA PHE A 206 19.31 -9.13 -7.45
C PHE A 206 18.64 -10.39 -6.88
N VAL A 207 17.33 -10.33 -6.58
CA VAL A 207 16.55 -11.48 -6.12
C VAL A 207 16.46 -12.56 -7.21
N SER A 208 16.23 -12.18 -8.47
CA SER A 208 16.16 -13.15 -9.58
C SER A 208 17.49 -13.86 -9.80
N ASP A 209 18.60 -13.12 -9.74
CA ASP A 209 19.95 -13.65 -9.89
C ASP A 209 20.26 -14.64 -8.75
N VAL A 210 19.99 -14.27 -7.48
CA VAL A 210 20.16 -15.15 -6.32
C VAL A 210 19.27 -16.39 -6.40
N VAL A 211 18.00 -16.26 -6.80
CA VAL A 211 17.08 -17.40 -6.98
C VAL A 211 17.59 -18.35 -8.07
N SER A 212 18.12 -17.83 -9.19
CA SER A 212 18.60 -18.65 -10.30
C SER A 212 19.79 -19.56 -9.94
N ILE A 213 20.59 -19.19 -8.94
CA ILE A 213 21.72 -19.98 -8.43
C ILE A 213 21.24 -21.27 -7.74
N TYR A 214 20.08 -21.23 -7.07
CA TYR A 214 19.55 -22.35 -6.29
C TYR A 214 18.40 -23.11 -6.99
N TYR A 215 17.62 -22.41 -7.82
CA TYR A 215 16.46 -22.96 -8.52
C TYR A 215 16.62 -22.81 -10.02
N ASN A 216 17.01 -23.90 -10.68
CA ASN A 216 17.22 -23.96 -12.14
C ASN A 216 15.95 -24.28 -12.95
N SER A 217 14.80 -24.56 -12.31
CA SER A 217 13.50 -24.61 -12.98
C SER A 217 12.31 -24.41 -12.02
N ASP A 218 11.14 -24.07 -12.59
CA ASP A 218 9.86 -23.95 -11.88
C ASP A 218 9.45 -25.25 -11.15
N GLU A 219 9.88 -26.43 -11.60
CA GLU A 219 9.66 -27.71 -10.90
C GLU A 219 10.29 -27.67 -9.51
N ARG A 220 11.55 -27.25 -9.42
CA ARG A 220 12.30 -27.19 -8.16
C ARG A 220 11.65 -26.21 -7.17
N VAL A 221 11.11 -25.10 -7.67
CA VAL A 221 10.35 -24.12 -6.86
C VAL A 221 8.97 -24.64 -6.43
N ARG A 222 8.42 -25.64 -7.12
CA ARG A 222 7.15 -26.32 -6.77
C ARG A 222 7.36 -27.50 -5.82
N GLU A 223 8.48 -28.20 -5.95
CA GLU A 223 8.88 -29.36 -5.14
C GLU A 223 9.47 -28.95 -3.78
N ASP A 224 9.89 -27.69 -3.63
CA ASP A 224 10.37 -27.12 -2.37
C ASP A 224 9.21 -26.96 -1.35
N GLU A 225 9.09 -27.93 -0.45
CA GLU A 225 8.06 -27.96 0.59
C GLU A 225 8.22 -26.82 1.62
N GLU A 226 9.44 -26.38 1.92
CA GLU A 226 9.74 -25.30 2.87
C GLU A 226 9.23 -23.96 2.32
N ILE A 227 9.43 -23.69 1.02
CA ILE A 227 8.89 -22.52 0.33
C ILE A 227 7.39 -22.61 0.09
N GLN A 228 6.81 -23.82 -0.05
CA GLN A 228 5.35 -23.95 -0.07
C GLN A 228 4.75 -23.65 1.31
N ALA A 229 5.38 -24.15 2.38
CA ALA A 229 4.99 -23.91 3.76
C ALA A 229 5.12 -22.43 4.13
N PHE A 230 6.24 -21.78 3.80
CA PHE A 230 6.47 -20.34 4.01
C PHE A 230 5.36 -19.47 3.39
N VAL A 231 5.06 -19.68 2.11
CA VAL A 231 4.00 -18.91 1.42
C VAL A 231 2.63 -19.18 2.02
N LYS A 232 2.32 -20.44 2.38
CA LYS A 232 1.07 -20.83 3.02
C LYS A 232 0.90 -20.22 4.40
N ASP A 233 1.96 -20.17 5.21
CA ASP A 233 1.93 -19.63 6.58
C ASP A 233 1.65 -18.11 6.53
N ALA A 234 2.32 -17.38 5.64
CA ALA A 234 2.06 -15.97 5.39
C ALA A 234 0.62 -15.70 4.87
N CYS A 235 0.12 -16.50 3.91
CA CYS A 235 -1.22 -16.30 3.35
C CYS A 235 -2.35 -16.64 4.34
N SER A 236 -2.28 -17.78 5.03
CA SER A 236 -3.41 -18.29 5.81
C SER A 236 -3.43 -17.84 7.28
N PHE A 237 -2.28 -17.46 7.87
CA PHE A 237 -2.25 -16.91 9.23
C PHE A 237 -2.02 -15.39 9.24
N GLY A 238 -1.17 -14.87 8.35
CA GLY A 238 -0.91 -13.44 8.23
C GLY A 238 -2.01 -12.69 7.48
N MET A 239 -2.24 -13.05 6.21
CA MET A 239 -3.29 -12.46 5.37
C MET A 239 -4.68 -13.08 5.61
N GLN A 240 -4.80 -14.05 6.51
CA GLN A 240 -6.04 -14.73 6.93
C GLN A 240 -6.93 -15.26 5.78
N ASP A 241 -6.33 -15.68 4.66
CA ASP A 241 -7.03 -16.03 3.40
C ASP A 241 -7.92 -14.90 2.82
N PHE A 242 -7.83 -13.65 3.28
CA PHE A 242 -8.63 -12.52 2.75
C PHE A 242 -8.28 -12.18 1.30
N ASP A 243 -6.99 -12.18 0.97
CA ASP A 243 -6.55 -12.08 -0.41
C ASP A 243 -7.13 -13.29 -1.18
N HIS A 244 -7.99 -13.02 -2.16
CA HIS A 244 -8.58 -14.01 -3.07
C HIS A 244 -7.53 -14.55 -4.05
N CYS A 245 -6.48 -15.13 -3.47
CA CYS A 245 -5.31 -15.60 -4.17
C CYS A 245 -5.73 -16.75 -5.10
N GLU A 246 -5.63 -16.53 -6.42
CA GLU A 246 -6.02 -17.51 -7.45
C GLU A 246 -5.37 -18.89 -7.28
N GLN A 247 -4.27 -18.95 -6.51
CA GLN A 247 -3.68 -20.17 -5.96
C GLN A 247 -4.75 -21.15 -5.43
N ARG A 248 -5.72 -20.68 -4.63
CA ARG A 248 -6.75 -21.55 -4.01
C ARG A 248 -7.74 -22.11 -5.03
N ALA A 249 -8.03 -21.36 -6.10
CA ALA A 249 -8.87 -21.82 -7.19
C ALA A 249 -8.15 -22.86 -8.06
N ARG A 250 -6.90 -22.59 -8.47
CA ARG A 250 -6.10 -23.50 -9.30
C ARG A 250 -5.68 -24.79 -8.56
N PHE A 251 -5.41 -24.74 -7.26
CA PHE A 251 -5.13 -25.96 -6.47
C PHE A 251 -6.31 -26.95 -6.47
N ARG A 252 -7.56 -26.47 -6.59
CA ARG A 252 -8.74 -27.35 -6.66
C ARG A 252 -9.03 -27.89 -8.06
N SER A 253 -8.68 -27.19 -9.14
CA SER A 253 -8.86 -27.69 -10.51
C SER A 253 -7.78 -28.67 -10.96
N PHE A 254 -6.53 -28.50 -10.49
CA PHE A 254 -5.40 -29.32 -10.94
C PHE A 254 -5.53 -30.82 -10.65
N ASN A 255 -6.32 -31.20 -9.65
CA ASN A 255 -6.62 -32.60 -9.31
C ASN A 255 -7.73 -33.26 -10.16
N LYS A 256 -8.27 -32.58 -11.18
CA LYS A 256 -9.28 -33.16 -12.10
C LYS A 256 -8.89 -33.18 -13.58
N GLU A 257 -8.05 -32.26 -14.06
CA GLU A 257 -7.70 -32.19 -15.49
C GLU A 257 -6.31 -32.75 -15.82
N LYS A 258 -6.16 -34.08 -15.67
CA LYS A 258 -5.01 -34.84 -16.18
C LYS A 258 -5.45 -36.15 -16.86
N GLN A 259 -6.21 -36.03 -17.94
CA GLN A 259 -6.46 -37.12 -18.91
C GLN A 259 -6.41 -36.67 -20.37
N GLU A 260 -6.94 -35.49 -20.72
CA GLU A 260 -7.21 -35.15 -22.13
C GLU A 260 -6.48 -33.89 -22.63
N LYS A 261 -6.24 -33.81 -23.95
CA LYS A 261 -5.62 -32.67 -24.68
C LYS A 261 -4.16 -32.32 -24.32
N ARG A 262 -3.24 -33.23 -24.67
CA ARG A 262 -1.98 -32.81 -25.32
C ARG A 262 -2.30 -32.14 -26.68
N ARG A 263 -1.40 -31.25 -27.14
CA ARG A 263 -1.24 -30.73 -28.54
C ARG A 263 -2.14 -29.54 -28.95
N LYS A 264 -1.53 -28.60 -29.69
CA LYS A 264 -2.09 -27.41 -30.40
C LYS A 264 -2.30 -26.08 -29.63
N THR A 265 -1.26 -25.57 -28.96
CA THR A 265 -0.84 -24.14 -29.06
C THR A 265 0.61 -23.99 -28.56
N GLY A 266 1.32 -22.94 -28.98
CA GLY A 266 2.72 -22.70 -28.65
C GLY A 266 2.93 -22.11 -27.25
N GLY A 267 2.67 -22.90 -26.20
CA GLY A 267 2.71 -22.42 -24.81
C GLY A 267 4.13 -22.07 -24.31
N ARG A 268 4.54 -20.79 -24.45
CA ARG A 268 5.72 -20.23 -23.75
C ARG A 268 5.40 -19.07 -22.80
N GLU A 269 4.29 -18.36 -22.98
CA GLU A 269 3.94 -17.18 -22.16
C GLU A 269 3.29 -17.55 -20.82
N TRP A 270 2.56 -18.67 -20.75
CA TRP A 270 1.72 -19.01 -19.59
C TRP A 270 2.46 -19.61 -18.39
N MET A 271 3.68 -20.13 -18.59
CA MET A 271 4.41 -20.87 -17.54
C MET A 271 5.23 -19.93 -16.63
N PHE A 272 5.82 -18.88 -17.20
CA PHE A 272 6.57 -17.83 -16.49
C PHE A 272 5.78 -17.17 -15.34
N CYS A 273 4.45 -17.21 -15.40
CA CYS A 273 3.56 -16.71 -14.34
C CYS A 273 3.58 -17.53 -13.03
N CYS A 274 4.23 -18.69 -12.97
CA CYS A 274 4.24 -19.56 -11.78
C CYS A 274 5.59 -19.58 -11.04
N GLY A 275 6.74 -19.64 -11.72
CA GLY A 275 8.06 -19.52 -11.07
C GLY A 275 8.35 -18.11 -10.53
N ASN A 276 8.32 -17.10 -11.41
CA ASN A 276 8.88 -15.76 -11.14
C ASN A 276 7.97 -14.81 -10.33
N ARG A 277 7.28 -15.31 -9.29
CA ARG A 277 6.42 -14.49 -8.41
C ARG A 277 6.59 -14.70 -6.91
N LYS A 278 7.60 -15.46 -6.46
CA LYS A 278 7.90 -15.66 -5.03
C LYS A 278 9.12 -14.85 -4.59
N ILE A 279 9.06 -14.33 -3.35
CA ILE A 279 10.03 -13.41 -2.71
C ILE A 279 9.92 -11.95 -3.20
N LYS A 280 8.74 -11.34 -3.00
CA LYS A 280 8.50 -9.88 -3.04
C LYS A 280 8.43 -9.24 -1.65
N VAL A 281 9.02 -9.91 -0.66
CA VAL A 281 8.99 -9.49 0.76
C VAL A 281 9.82 -8.24 1.00
N LEU A 282 10.89 -8.09 0.20
CA LEU A 282 11.87 -7.02 0.30
C LEU A 282 11.31 -5.66 -0.14
N ASP A 283 10.32 -5.68 -1.04
CA ASP A 283 9.79 -4.47 -1.67
C ASP A 283 9.03 -3.59 -0.65
N CYS A 284 8.17 -4.20 0.19
CA CYS A 284 7.52 -3.58 1.36
C CYS A 284 8.47 -2.91 2.36
N MET A 285 9.75 -3.29 2.36
CA MET A 285 10.75 -2.74 3.27
C MET A 285 11.43 -1.49 2.69
N SER A 286 11.40 -1.33 1.36
CA SER A 286 12.05 -0.21 0.68
C SER A 286 11.26 1.10 0.76
N GLU A 287 9.93 1.05 0.82
CA GLU A 287 9.06 2.23 0.90
C GLU A 287 9.38 3.09 2.15
N ALA A 288 9.70 2.46 3.28
CA ALA A 288 9.91 3.10 4.59
C ALA A 288 11.14 4.03 4.69
N GLU A 289 12.13 3.91 3.80
CA GLU A 289 13.33 4.79 3.82
C GLU A 289 13.12 6.09 3.01
N SER A 290 12.08 6.15 2.16
CA SER A 290 11.96 7.15 1.10
C SER A 290 11.25 8.46 1.49
N GLU A 291 10.29 8.44 2.41
CA GLU A 291 9.34 9.55 2.65
C GLU A 291 9.93 10.77 3.41
N SER A 292 11.24 10.83 3.61
CA SER A 292 11.89 11.79 4.51
C SER A 292 12.21 13.17 3.92
N SER A 293 11.86 13.47 2.66
CA SER A 293 12.33 14.70 2.00
C SER A 293 11.43 15.39 0.97
N SER A 294 11.48 16.73 0.99
CA SER A 294 11.03 17.73 -0.01
C SER A 294 9.54 18.11 -0.14
N ASP A 295 9.26 19.43 -0.07
CA ASP A 295 8.04 20.12 -0.55
C ASP A 295 8.31 21.64 -0.68
N ARG A 296 7.79 22.32 -1.73
CA ARG A 296 7.50 23.78 -1.81
C ARG A 296 6.93 24.31 -3.15
N SER A 297 5.68 24.78 -3.10
CA SER A 297 5.10 26.00 -3.77
C SER A 297 4.68 26.04 -5.27
N GLY A 298 3.55 26.75 -5.53
CA GLY A 298 2.73 26.87 -6.77
C GLY A 298 3.33 27.64 -7.98
N ASP A 299 2.59 28.27 -8.91
CA ASP A 299 1.13 28.45 -9.17
C ASP A 299 0.97 28.97 -10.65
N GLY A 300 -0.17 29.06 -11.36
CA GLY A 300 -1.60 28.75 -11.14
C GLY A 300 -2.51 29.23 -12.31
N SER A 301 -3.81 29.46 -12.04
CA SER A 301 -4.88 29.95 -12.96
C SER A 301 -5.40 29.01 -14.09
N ILE A 302 -6.66 29.24 -14.53
CA ILE A 302 -7.60 28.19 -15.04
C ILE A 302 -8.50 28.68 -16.20
N ARG A 303 -8.86 27.81 -17.17
CA ARG A 303 -10.17 27.80 -17.87
C ARG A 303 -10.62 26.38 -18.30
N ASN A 304 -11.86 26.01 -17.89
CA ASN A 304 -12.82 24.99 -18.38
C ASN A 304 -12.37 23.54 -18.71
N ALA A 305 -13.16 22.56 -18.26
CA ALA A 305 -12.94 21.11 -18.40
C ALA A 305 -14.11 20.39 -19.13
N PRO A 306 -13.94 19.09 -19.47
CA PRO A 306 -14.72 18.09 -18.73
C PRO A 306 -13.97 16.77 -18.39
N GLU A 307 -14.64 15.96 -17.56
CA GLU A 307 -14.37 14.55 -17.17
C GLU A 307 -13.07 14.23 -16.39
N SER A 308 -13.25 13.57 -15.24
CA SER A 308 -12.22 13.25 -14.23
C SER A 308 -11.91 11.75 -14.12
N ARG A 309 -10.74 11.42 -13.54
CA ARG A 309 -10.36 10.05 -13.17
C ARG A 309 -10.14 9.96 -11.66
N ARG A 310 -10.38 8.77 -11.07
CA ARG A 310 -10.00 8.48 -9.68
C ARG A 310 -8.50 8.16 -9.60
N MET A 311 -7.84 8.75 -8.61
CA MET A 311 -6.48 8.52 -8.15
C MET A 311 -6.56 8.40 -6.61
N ALA A 312 -5.57 7.77 -6.00
CA ALA A 312 -5.17 8.09 -4.65
C ALA A 312 -3.70 8.51 -4.73
N LEU A 313 -3.35 9.63 -4.11
CA LEU A 313 -1.98 9.78 -3.60
C LEU A 313 -1.89 8.89 -2.35
N HIS A 314 -0.67 8.42 -2.04
CA HIS A 314 -0.38 7.34 -1.09
C HIS A 314 -0.72 5.94 -1.62
#